data_AF-A0A9P5X590-F1
#
_entry.id   AF-A0A9P5X590-F1
#
_cell.length_a   1.000
_cell.length_b   1.000
_cell.length_c   1.000
_cell.angle_alpha   90.00
_cell.angle_beta   90.00
_cell.angle_gamma   90.00
#
_symmetry.space_group_name_H-M   'P 1'
#
loop_
_entity.id
_entity.type
_entity.pdbx_description
1 polymer ?
#
loop_
_entity_poly.entity_id
_entity_poly.type
_entity_poly.pdbx_seq_one_letter_code
_entity_poly.pdbx_strand_id
1 'polypeptide(L)'
;MFNNSSKFIVNGGTFKNLNHYHSNPKSGLGQLYKASMPDAALDSSAREYAAKCYPGTREERIQQFISWVSAFTGREDRSFRMTWMSGPAGVGKSALAQTCAEMLGKDKLAAAFFFSRYNRRHNPEHLIPTIAYQIAMAFKPVANILDAKIRDNPSLLSKTMEVQFRELVVAPLLELRVQDKGVQDR
;
A
#
# COMPACT_ATOMS: atom_id res chain seq x y z
N MET A 1 -1.94 1.80 36.43
CA MET A 1 -2.52 0.96 37.51
C MET A 1 -1.69 -0.24 37.91
N PHE A 2 -0.52 -0.54 37.32
CA PHE A 2 0.47 -1.41 37.99
C PHE A 2 1.87 -0.91 37.64
N ASN A 3 2.60 -0.38 38.63
CA ASN A 3 4.01 -0.05 38.47
C ASN A 3 4.80 -1.02 39.35
N ASN A 4 5.88 -1.59 38.81
CA ASN A 4 6.79 -2.52 39.51
C ASN A 4 6.25 -3.94 39.84
N SER A 5 5.36 -4.50 39.00
CA SER A 5 4.95 -5.90 39.13
C SER A 5 5.92 -6.83 38.39
N SER A 6 6.31 -7.95 39.02
CA SER A 6 7.09 -9.03 38.40
C SER A 6 6.49 -10.39 38.79
N LYS A 7 6.71 -11.43 37.96
CA LYS A 7 6.23 -12.82 38.14
C LYS A 7 4.71 -13.01 38.11
N PHE A 8 4.03 -12.59 37.04
CA PHE A 8 2.67 -13.06 36.78
C PHE A 8 2.68 -14.31 35.91
N ILE A 9 1.89 -15.31 36.28
CA ILE A 9 1.67 -16.54 35.51
C ILE A 9 0.23 -16.50 35.02
N VAL A 10 0.03 -16.46 33.70
CA VAL A 10 -1.29 -16.52 33.07
C VAL A 10 -1.43 -17.90 32.44
N ASN A 11 -2.27 -18.74 33.04
CA ASN A 11 -2.60 -20.06 32.53
C ASN A 11 -4.02 -20.03 31.96
N GLY A 12 -4.18 -20.47 30.71
CA GLY A 12 -5.48 -20.57 30.02
C GLY A 12 -5.94 -19.24 29.41
N GLY A 13 -5.86 -19.15 28.08
CA GLY A 13 -6.35 -18.01 27.30
C GLY A 13 -5.86 -18.07 25.84
N THR A 14 -6.65 -17.54 24.91
CA THR A 14 -6.21 -17.37 23.51
C THR A 14 -5.41 -16.08 23.41
N PHE A 15 -4.08 -16.20 23.37
CA PHE A 15 -3.19 -15.06 23.22
C PHE A 15 -3.24 -14.56 21.77
N LYS A 16 -4.06 -13.53 21.52
CA LYS A 16 -3.96 -12.76 20.27
C LYS A 16 -2.82 -11.77 20.41
N ASN A 17 -1.68 -12.11 19.81
CA ASN A 17 -0.58 -11.16 19.67
C ASN A 17 -1.02 -10.03 18.72
N LEU A 18 -1.47 -8.92 19.30
CA LEU A 18 -1.66 -7.66 18.59
C LEU A 18 -0.33 -6.93 18.61
N ASN A 19 0.53 -7.25 17.65
CA ASN A 19 1.74 -6.47 17.39
C ASN A 19 1.31 -5.06 17.00
N HIS A 20 1.31 -4.13 17.96
CA HIS A 20 1.42 -2.73 17.65
C HIS A 20 2.74 -2.58 16.89
N TYR A 21 2.68 -2.24 15.60
CA TYR A 21 3.85 -1.96 14.77
C TYR A 21 4.51 -0.67 15.25
N HIS A 22 5.18 -0.72 16.39
CA HIS A 22 6.24 0.20 16.70
C HIS A 22 7.41 -0.22 15.82
N SER A 23 7.63 0.52 14.74
CA SER A 23 8.69 0.25 13.78
C SER A 23 10.03 0.36 14.50
N ASN A 24 10.59 -0.78 14.93
CA ASN A 24 11.98 -0.84 15.34
C ASN A 24 12.79 -0.32 14.14
N PRO A 25 13.54 0.80 14.25
CA PRO A 25 14.23 1.40 13.12
C PRO A 25 15.33 0.49 12.54
N LYS A 26 15.64 -0.64 13.19
CA LYS A 26 16.52 -1.71 12.71
C LYS A 26 15.78 -2.84 11.96
N SER A 27 14.45 -2.89 11.98
CA SER A 27 13.66 -3.86 11.21
C SER A 27 13.69 -3.52 9.72
N GLY A 28 13.45 -4.52 8.87
CA GLY A 28 13.37 -4.31 7.41
C GLY A 28 12.19 -3.41 7.05
N LEU A 29 11.04 -3.60 7.72
CA LEU A 29 9.88 -2.71 7.53
C LEU A 29 10.13 -1.28 8.02
N GLY A 30 10.92 -1.10 9.10
CA GLY A 30 11.34 0.22 9.56
C GLY A 30 12.21 0.94 8.54
N GLN A 31 13.11 0.21 7.87
CA GLN A 31 13.92 0.75 6.77
C GLN A 31 13.06 1.08 5.54
N LEU A 32 12.11 0.19 5.20
CA LEU A 32 11.15 0.43 4.10
C LEU A 32 10.34 1.69 4.33
N TYR A 33 9.83 1.90 5.56
CA TYR A 33 9.09 3.10 5.92
C TYR A 33 9.95 4.36 5.77
N LYS A 34 11.22 4.33 6.18
CA LYS A 34 12.14 5.46 5.99
C LYS A 34 12.41 5.80 4.53
N ALA A 35 12.40 4.81 3.64
CA ALA A 35 12.54 5.03 2.20
C ALA A 35 11.23 5.47 1.53
N SER A 36 10.10 5.35 2.22
CA SER A 36 8.78 5.71 1.71
C SER A 36 8.46 7.20 1.86
N MET A 37 7.35 7.62 1.22
CA MET A 37 6.76 8.96 1.35
C MET A 37 5.32 8.80 1.87
N PRO A 38 5.10 8.64 3.19
CA PRO A 38 3.77 8.44 3.76
C PRO A 38 2.79 9.55 3.41
N ASP A 39 3.28 10.78 3.23
CA ASP A 39 2.50 11.96 2.80
C ASP A 39 1.86 11.82 1.40
N ALA A 40 2.30 10.84 0.60
CA ALA A 40 1.75 10.54 -0.71
C ALA A 40 0.63 9.48 -0.66
N ALA A 41 0.44 8.78 0.45
CA ALA A 41 -0.62 7.76 0.63
C ALA A 41 -2.02 8.39 0.60
N LEU A 42 -3.04 7.61 0.23
CA LEU A 42 -4.43 8.11 0.07
C LEU A 42 -4.97 8.79 1.33
N ASP A 43 -4.76 8.16 2.48
CA ASP A 43 -5.31 8.48 3.79
C ASP A 43 -4.34 9.26 4.70
N SER A 44 -3.30 9.87 4.11
CA SER A 44 -2.37 10.71 4.85
C SER A 44 -3.00 12.03 5.31
N SER A 45 -2.68 12.45 6.55
CA SER A 45 -3.06 13.76 7.08
C SER A 45 -2.51 14.92 6.24
N ALA A 46 -1.36 14.75 5.57
CA ALA A 46 -0.81 15.73 4.63
C ALA A 46 -1.72 15.98 3.41
N ARG A 47 -2.80 15.21 3.28
CA ARG A 47 -3.78 15.24 2.19
C ARG A 47 -5.22 15.36 2.68
N GLU A 48 -5.41 15.74 3.94
CA GLU A 48 -6.75 16.01 4.51
C GLU A 48 -7.57 16.94 3.61
N TYR A 49 -6.93 17.99 3.07
CA TYR A 49 -7.53 18.96 2.16
C TYR A 49 -7.27 18.69 0.67
N ALA A 50 -6.99 17.44 0.28
CA ALA A 50 -6.86 17.09 -1.12
C ALA A 50 -8.17 17.38 -1.86
N ALA A 51 -8.08 18.00 -3.04
CA ALA A 51 -9.26 18.32 -3.84
C ALA A 51 -10.05 17.04 -4.18
N LYS A 52 -11.37 17.11 -4.07
CA LYS A 52 -12.33 16.03 -4.40
C LYS A 52 -13.38 16.56 -5.37
N CYS A 53 -14.06 15.67 -6.07
CA CYS A 53 -15.25 16.04 -6.82
C CYS A 53 -16.34 16.47 -5.85
N TYR A 54 -17.07 17.53 -6.19
CA TYR A 54 -18.25 17.91 -5.43
C TYR A 54 -19.32 16.82 -5.57
N PRO A 55 -20.11 16.53 -4.52
CA PRO A 55 -21.22 15.57 -4.61
C PRO A 55 -22.15 15.91 -5.78
N GLY A 56 -22.63 14.89 -6.51
CA GLY A 56 -23.47 15.09 -7.69
C GLY A 56 -22.71 15.50 -8.96
N THR A 57 -21.39 15.66 -8.92
CA THR A 57 -20.60 16.04 -10.11
C THR A 57 -19.79 14.87 -10.64
N ARG A 58 -19.67 14.79 -11.97
CA ARG A 58 -18.83 13.80 -12.69
C ARG A 58 -19.14 12.34 -12.36
N GLU A 59 -20.36 12.07 -11.92
CA GLU A 59 -20.80 10.75 -11.51
C GLU A 59 -20.58 9.71 -12.60
N GLU A 60 -20.89 10.05 -13.85
CA GLU A 60 -20.66 9.18 -15.01
C GLU A 60 -19.19 8.76 -15.13
N ARG A 61 -18.23 9.69 -14.96
CA ARG A 61 -16.79 9.40 -15.05
C ARG A 61 -16.30 8.59 -13.87
N ILE A 62 -16.82 8.88 -12.68
CA ILE A 62 -16.54 8.10 -11.47
C ILE A 62 -17.03 6.67 -11.67
N GLN A 63 -18.29 6.49 -12.07
CA GLN A 63 -18.90 5.19 -12.31
C GLN A 63 -18.17 4.42 -13.41
N GLN A 64 -17.76 5.07 -14.49
CA GLN A 64 -16.95 4.46 -15.55
C GLN A 64 -15.65 3.88 -14.99
N PHE A 65 -14.93 4.63 -14.15
CA PHE A 65 -13.70 4.17 -13.54
C PHE A 65 -13.92 3.02 -12.56
N ILE A 66 -14.92 3.13 -11.67
CA ILE A 66 -15.25 2.08 -10.69
C ILE A 66 -15.72 0.79 -11.38
N SER A 67 -16.49 0.91 -12.46
CA SER A 67 -16.92 -0.23 -13.27
C SER A 67 -15.75 -0.88 -13.99
N TRP A 68 -14.83 -0.08 -14.52
CA TRP A 68 -13.57 -0.57 -15.10
C TRP A 68 -12.76 -1.38 -14.09
N VAL A 69 -12.57 -0.90 -12.85
CA VAL A 69 -11.88 -1.68 -11.80
C VAL A 69 -12.64 -2.97 -11.46
N SER A 70 -13.97 -2.88 -11.34
CA SER A 70 -14.80 -4.01 -10.91
C SER A 70 -14.89 -5.11 -11.97
N ALA A 71 -14.83 -4.77 -13.26
CA ALA A 71 -14.84 -5.74 -14.37
C ALA A 71 -13.66 -6.75 -14.31
N PHE A 72 -12.65 -6.44 -13.50
CA PHE A 72 -11.40 -7.18 -13.42
C PHE A 72 -11.18 -7.89 -12.09
N THR A 73 -11.99 -7.58 -11.08
CA THR A 73 -11.87 -8.18 -9.76
C THR A 73 -12.24 -9.66 -9.86
N GLY A 74 -11.36 -10.54 -9.36
CA GLY A 74 -11.59 -12.00 -9.34
C GLY A 74 -11.34 -12.74 -10.66
N ARG A 75 -10.76 -12.09 -11.68
CA ARG A 75 -10.35 -12.77 -12.93
C ARG A 75 -8.89 -13.22 -12.88
N GLU A 76 -8.59 -14.44 -13.31
CA GLU A 76 -7.22 -14.93 -13.53
C GLU A 76 -6.58 -14.40 -14.83
N ASP A 77 -6.95 -13.19 -15.26
CA ASP A 77 -6.31 -12.55 -16.41
C ASP A 77 -5.05 -11.79 -15.95
N ARG A 78 -3.91 -12.11 -16.57
CA ARG A 78 -2.59 -11.51 -16.30
C ARG A 78 -2.29 -10.30 -17.18
N SER A 79 -3.24 -9.83 -17.99
CA SER A 79 -3.05 -8.65 -18.85
C SER A 79 -2.71 -7.42 -18.02
N PHE A 80 -1.72 -6.66 -18.48
CA PHE A 80 -1.41 -5.34 -17.92
C PHE A 80 -2.59 -4.39 -18.21
N ARG A 81 -3.09 -3.72 -17.17
CA ARG A 81 -4.22 -2.80 -17.29
C ARG A 81 -3.85 -1.43 -16.77
N MET A 82 -3.97 -0.46 -17.66
CA MET A 82 -3.72 0.94 -17.35
C MET A 82 -4.88 1.75 -17.91
N THR A 83 -5.41 2.64 -17.08
CA THR A 83 -6.41 3.63 -17.49
C THR A 83 -5.82 5.02 -17.39
N TRP A 84 -6.13 5.87 -18.37
CA TRP A 84 -5.56 7.20 -18.48
C TRP A 84 -6.66 8.26 -18.46
N MET A 85 -6.62 9.14 -17.46
CA MET A 85 -7.54 10.28 -17.36
C MET A 85 -6.90 11.51 -18.02
N SER A 86 -7.25 11.80 -19.28
CA SER A 86 -6.82 13.00 -20.00
C SER A 86 -7.84 14.14 -19.89
N GLY A 87 -7.36 15.37 -20.11
CA GLY A 87 -8.18 16.56 -20.18
C GLY A 87 -7.38 17.84 -19.93
N PRO A 88 -7.96 19.03 -20.18
CA PRO A 88 -7.27 20.31 -20.02
C PRO A 88 -6.73 20.54 -18.60
N ALA A 89 -5.78 21.46 -18.44
CA ALA A 89 -5.33 21.91 -17.12
C ALA A 89 -6.51 22.52 -16.34
N GLY A 90 -6.50 22.40 -15.01
CA GLY A 90 -7.54 23.00 -14.15
C GLY A 90 -8.88 22.25 -14.09
N VAL A 91 -9.18 21.31 -15.00
CA VAL A 91 -10.45 20.56 -14.99
C VAL A 91 -10.56 19.53 -13.86
N GLY A 92 -9.72 19.58 -12.82
CA GLY A 92 -9.85 18.75 -11.63
C GLY A 92 -9.65 17.25 -11.83
N LYS A 93 -8.75 16.82 -12.73
CA LYS A 93 -8.43 15.40 -12.94
C LYS A 93 -7.91 14.73 -11.67
N SER A 94 -7.05 15.43 -10.92
CA SER A 94 -6.56 14.95 -9.62
C SER A 94 -7.68 14.80 -8.59
N ALA A 95 -8.71 15.65 -8.65
CA ALA A 95 -9.88 15.55 -7.79
C ALA A 95 -10.76 14.34 -8.14
N LEU A 96 -10.87 14.02 -9.44
CA LEU A 96 -11.51 12.80 -9.90
C LEU A 96 -10.74 11.56 -9.41
N ALA A 97 -9.42 11.54 -9.58
CA ALA A 97 -8.58 10.44 -9.10
C ALA A 97 -8.66 10.25 -7.58
N GLN A 98 -8.66 11.35 -6.80
CA GLN A 98 -8.88 11.32 -5.35
C GLN A 98 -10.21 10.65 -5.01
N THR A 99 -11.30 11.14 -5.61
CA THR A 99 -12.67 10.66 -5.33
C THR A 99 -12.82 9.19 -5.68
N CYS A 100 -12.32 8.78 -6.86
CA CYS A 100 -12.32 7.38 -7.26
C CYS A 100 -11.52 6.50 -6.28
N ALA A 101 -10.35 6.95 -5.84
CA ALA A 101 -9.54 6.18 -4.89
C ALA A 101 -10.21 6.05 -3.51
N GLU A 102 -10.93 7.08 -3.04
CA GLU A 102 -11.68 7.01 -1.78
C GLU A 102 -12.90 6.09 -1.87
N MET A 103 -13.55 6.05 -3.03
CA MET A 103 -14.67 5.13 -3.28
C MET A 103 -14.22 3.67 -3.42
N LEU A 104 -12.96 3.46 -3.82
CA LEU A 104 -12.35 2.13 -3.77
C LEU A 104 -11.95 1.83 -2.33
N GLY A 105 -12.72 0.97 -1.66
CA GLY A 105 -12.37 0.47 -0.34
C GLY A 105 -11.03 -0.30 -0.36
N LYS A 106 -10.51 -0.57 0.85
CA LYS A 106 -9.24 -1.30 1.05
C LYS A 106 -9.22 -2.69 0.42
N ASP A 107 -10.40 -3.28 0.19
CA ASP A 107 -10.54 -4.59 -0.48
C ASP A 107 -10.23 -4.54 -1.99
N LYS A 108 -10.32 -3.36 -2.62
CA LYS A 108 -10.07 -3.16 -4.06
C LYS A 108 -8.80 -2.36 -4.34
N LEU A 109 -8.34 -1.55 -3.39
CA LEU A 109 -7.16 -0.69 -3.54
C LEU A 109 -6.13 -0.99 -2.45
N ALA A 110 -5.12 -1.79 -2.79
CA ALA A 110 -4.08 -2.19 -1.85
C ALA A 110 -3.09 -1.06 -1.51
N ALA A 111 -2.85 -0.13 -2.44
CA ALA A 111 -1.92 0.98 -2.26
C ALA A 111 -2.23 2.11 -3.24
N ALA A 112 -1.89 3.34 -2.86
CA ALA A 112 -1.95 4.49 -3.75
C ALA A 112 -0.80 5.45 -3.49
N PHE A 113 -0.38 6.18 -4.53
CA PHE A 113 0.62 7.23 -4.43
C PHE A 113 0.18 8.43 -5.26
N PHE A 114 0.16 9.60 -4.65
CA PHE A 114 -0.24 10.83 -5.33
C PHE A 114 0.92 11.81 -5.42
N PHE A 115 1.41 11.99 -6.64
CA PHE A 115 2.46 12.94 -6.94
C PHE A 115 1.98 14.38 -6.77
N SER A 116 2.84 15.24 -6.22
CA SER A 116 2.62 16.68 -6.14
C SER A 116 3.92 17.45 -6.19
N ARG A 117 4.03 18.37 -7.15
CA ARG A 117 5.17 19.31 -7.23
C ARG A 117 5.15 20.30 -6.07
N TYR A 118 3.98 20.86 -5.79
CA TYR A 118 3.77 21.88 -4.75
C TYR A 118 4.10 21.37 -3.34
N ASN A 119 3.73 20.11 -3.05
CA ASN A 119 3.93 19.51 -1.72
C ASN A 119 5.21 18.67 -1.66
N ARG A 120 6.18 18.88 -2.56
CA ARG A 120 7.48 18.15 -2.60
C ARG A 120 7.36 16.61 -2.69
N ARG A 121 6.24 16.09 -3.21
CA ARG A 121 5.98 14.66 -3.46
C ARG A 121 6.18 14.30 -4.93
N HIS A 122 7.23 14.81 -5.56
CA HIS A 122 7.49 14.64 -6.99
C HIS A 122 8.70 13.74 -7.29
N ASN A 123 9.47 13.33 -6.27
CA ASN A 123 10.57 12.40 -6.44
C ASN A 123 10.00 10.97 -6.65
N PRO A 124 10.22 10.34 -7.82
CA PRO A 124 9.74 8.99 -8.11
C PRO A 124 10.45 7.89 -7.30
N GLU A 125 11.61 8.15 -6.70
CA GLU A 125 12.37 7.16 -5.92
C GLU A 125 11.57 6.61 -4.72
N HIS A 126 10.63 7.40 -4.19
CA HIS A 126 9.79 6.96 -3.08
C HIS A 126 8.57 6.16 -3.52
N LEU A 127 8.24 6.12 -4.82
CA LEU A 127 7.02 5.48 -5.32
C LEU A 127 6.97 4.01 -4.89
N ILE A 128 7.98 3.23 -5.27
CA ILE A 128 7.98 1.79 -5.03
C ILE A 128 8.08 1.44 -3.54
N PRO A 129 8.97 2.06 -2.73
CA PRO A 129 8.99 1.82 -1.30
C PRO A 129 7.66 2.12 -0.61
N THR A 130 6.96 3.20 -1.02
CA THR A 130 5.65 3.56 -0.46
C THR A 130 4.57 2.56 -0.85
N ILE A 131 4.54 2.10 -2.10
CA ILE A 131 3.58 1.07 -2.54
C ILE A 131 3.84 -0.25 -1.80
N ALA A 132 5.10 -0.70 -1.71
CA ALA A 132 5.46 -1.92 -1.00
C ALA A 132 5.11 -1.85 0.49
N TYR A 133 5.34 -0.71 1.15
CA TYR A 133 4.98 -0.52 2.55
C TYR A 133 3.46 -0.57 2.77
N GLN A 134 2.67 0.09 1.92
CA GLN A 134 1.21 0.04 1.99
C GLN A 134 0.68 -1.39 1.83
N ILE A 135 1.22 -2.15 0.86
CA ILE A 135 0.86 -3.56 0.65
C ILE A 135 1.24 -4.40 1.89
N ALA A 136 2.42 -4.19 2.48
CA ALA A 136 2.83 -4.89 3.70
C ALA A 136 1.86 -4.64 4.86
N MET A 137 1.37 -3.41 5.01
CA MET A 137 0.41 -3.07 6.06
C MET A 137 -0.99 -3.64 5.78
N ALA A 138 -1.36 -3.79 4.51
CA ALA A 138 -2.61 -4.44 4.11
C ALA A 138 -2.56 -5.97 4.25
N PHE A 139 -1.40 -6.59 3.99
CA PHE A 139 -1.23 -8.04 3.94
C PHE A 139 -0.08 -8.51 4.84
N LYS A 140 -0.42 -9.03 6.02
CA LYS A 140 0.55 -9.49 7.02
C LYS A 140 1.60 -10.50 6.50
N PRO A 141 1.26 -11.49 5.64
CA PRO A 141 2.26 -12.38 5.06
C PRO A 141 3.32 -11.63 4.24
N VAL A 142 2.90 -10.64 3.44
CA VAL A 142 3.81 -9.80 2.65
C VAL A 142 4.74 -8.98 3.54
N ALA A 143 4.23 -8.47 4.67
CA ALA A 143 5.06 -7.77 5.66
C ALA A 143 6.22 -8.64 6.17
N ASN A 144 6.00 -9.93 6.42
CA ASN A 144 7.05 -10.82 6.91
C ASN A 144 8.10 -11.09 5.82
N ILE A 145 7.66 -11.32 4.57
CA ILE A 145 8.56 -11.51 3.42
C ILE A 145 9.44 -10.27 3.23
N LEU A 146 8.84 -9.08 3.20
CA LEU A 146 9.56 -7.83 3.00
C LEU A 146 10.48 -7.49 4.17
N ASP A 147 10.08 -7.77 5.41
CA ASP A 147 10.96 -7.57 6.56
C ASP A 147 12.24 -8.39 6.44
N ALA A 148 12.12 -9.68 6.14
CA ALA A 148 13.27 -10.57 5.96
C ALA A 148 14.15 -10.12 4.79
N LYS A 149 13.54 -9.83 3.64
CA LYS A 149 14.26 -9.45 2.41
C LYS A 149 15.07 -8.18 2.56
N ILE A 150 14.52 -7.17 3.25
CA ILE A 150 15.22 -5.89 3.46
C ILE A 150 16.28 -6.03 4.57
N ARG A 151 16.06 -6.86 5.59
CA ARG A 151 17.10 -7.16 6.58
C ARG A 151 18.30 -7.86 5.96
N ASP A 152 18.05 -8.79 5.04
CA ASP A 152 19.11 -9.52 4.32
C ASP A 152 19.86 -8.62 3.33
N ASN A 153 19.13 -7.78 2.57
CA ASN A 153 19.73 -6.86 1.61
C ASN A 153 19.18 -5.43 1.72
N PRO A 154 19.69 -4.62 2.67
CA PRO A 154 19.27 -3.21 2.84
C PRO A 154 19.51 -2.35 1.59
N SER A 155 20.54 -2.67 0.79
CA SER A 155 20.86 -1.95 -0.44
C SER A 155 19.75 -2.03 -1.49
N LEU A 156 18.77 -2.90 -1.30
CA LEU A 156 17.61 -3.01 -2.17
C LEU A 156 16.85 -1.68 -2.30
N LEU A 157 16.79 -0.89 -1.21
CA LEU A 157 16.12 0.41 -1.17
C LEU A 157 16.86 1.52 -1.93
N SER A 158 18.08 1.27 -2.41
CA SER A 158 18.85 2.19 -3.25
C SER A 158 19.06 1.66 -4.67
N LYS A 159 18.39 0.57 -5.06
CA LYS A 159 18.43 0.05 -6.44
C LYS A 159 17.51 0.85 -7.36
N THR A 160 17.63 0.59 -8.67
CA THR A 160 16.76 1.17 -9.68
C THR A 160 15.29 0.86 -9.39
N MET A 161 14.40 1.73 -9.87
CA MET A 161 12.95 1.57 -9.70
C MET A 161 12.44 0.21 -10.22
N GLU A 162 13.01 -0.30 -11.32
CA GLU A 162 12.69 -1.61 -11.88
C GLU A 162 13.05 -2.76 -10.92
N VAL A 163 14.26 -2.74 -10.36
CA VAL A 163 14.71 -3.74 -9.39
C VAL A 163 13.85 -3.65 -8.13
N GLN A 164 13.60 -2.45 -7.61
CA GLN A 164 12.72 -2.27 -6.48
C GLN A 164 11.32 -2.82 -6.76
N PHE A 165 10.73 -2.55 -7.92
CA PHE A 165 9.38 -3.01 -8.25
C PHE A 165 9.32 -4.53 -8.30
N ARG A 166 10.30 -5.16 -8.98
CA ARG A 166 10.39 -6.62 -9.06
C ARG A 166 10.56 -7.24 -7.67
N GLU A 167 11.48 -6.72 -6.86
CA GLU A 167 11.87 -7.36 -5.61
C GLU A 167 10.96 -7.03 -4.43
N LEU A 168 10.35 -5.84 -4.40
CA LEU A 168 9.53 -5.36 -3.27
C LEU A 168 8.02 -5.47 -3.52
N VAL A 169 7.58 -5.64 -4.78
CA VAL A 169 6.15 -5.76 -5.12
C VAL A 169 5.85 -7.09 -5.79
N VAL A 170 6.51 -7.41 -6.91
CA VAL A 170 6.17 -8.60 -7.70
C VAL A 170 6.56 -9.89 -6.98
N ALA A 171 7.82 -10.04 -6.59
CA ALA A 171 8.31 -11.27 -5.97
C ALA A 171 7.58 -11.63 -4.66
N PRO A 172 7.35 -10.71 -3.71
CA PRO A 172 6.62 -11.03 -2.47
C PRO A 172 5.17 -11.48 -2.72
N LEU A 173 4.49 -10.88 -3.71
CA LEU A 173 3.12 -11.28 -4.07
C LEU A 173 3.08 -12.64 -4.77
N LEU A 174 4.08 -12.97 -5.57
CA LEU A 174 4.21 -14.30 -6.18
C LEU A 174 4.53 -15.37 -5.14
N GLU A 175 5.44 -15.09 -4.22
CA GLU A 175 5.80 -15.99 -3.13
C GLU A 175 4.57 -16.32 -2.27
N LEU A 176 3.77 -15.31 -1.93
CA LEU A 176 2.52 -15.51 -1.21
C LEU A 176 1.54 -16.42 -1.97
N ARG A 177 1.41 -16.26 -3.30
CA ARG A 177 0.54 -17.14 -4.11
C ARG A 177 1.01 -18.59 -4.13
N VAL A 178 2.31 -18.84 -4.09
CA VAL A 178 2.86 -20.20 -4.03
C VAL A 178 2.59 -20.83 -2.68
N GLN A 179 2.74 -20.06 -1.59
CA GLN A 179 2.43 -20.53 -0.23
C GLN A 179 0.95 -20.87 -0.08
N ASP A 180 0.04 -20.09 -0.67
CA ASP A 180 -1.40 -20.32 -0.60
C ASP A 180 -1.83 -21.62 -1.31
N LYS A 181 -1.23 -21.92 -2.47
CA LYS A 181 -1.48 -23.18 -3.20
C LYS A 181 -0.94 -24.42 -2.48
N GLY A 182 0.22 -24.31 -1.84
CA GLY A 182 0.82 -25.43 -1.10
C GLY A 182 0.06 -25.83 0.17
N VAL A 183 -0.86 -24.98 0.66
CA VAL A 183 -1.72 -25.26 1.83
C VAL A 183 -3.04 -25.90 1.41
N GLN A 184 -3.53 -25.68 0.19
CA GLN A 184 -4.77 -26.29 -0.32
C GLN A 184 -4.58 -27.71 -0.85
N ASP A 185 -3.34 -28.11 -1.21
CA ASP A 185 -2.99 -29.45 -1.69
C ASP A 185 -2.54 -30.42 -0.57
N ARG A 186 -2.87 -30.14 0.70
CA ARG A 186 -2.63 -31.02 1.86
C ARG A 186 -3.90 -31.23 2.68
#